data_AF-A0A356R8T9-F1
#
_entry.id   AF-A0A356R8T9-F1
#
_cell.length_a   1.000
_cell.length_b   1.000
_cell.length_c   1.000
_cell.angle_alpha   90.00
_cell.angle_beta   90.00
_cell.angle_gamma   90.00
#
_symmetry.space_group_name_H-M   'P 1'
#
loop_
_entity.id
_entity.type
_entity.pdbx_description
1 polymer ?
#
loop_
_entity_poly.entity_id
_entity_poly.type
_entity_poly.pdbx_seq_one_letter_code
_entity_poly.pdbx_strand_id
1 'polypeptide(L)'
;FIRDLLLKIPQNSPDLDWEVIRPFVMKFQQTTSPVTAKGVEDTAFYSYNRLTSLNEVGGEPQHFGVRLSTFHQYMQDRATQWPSSLSSTSTHDTKRSEDVRARINVVSEIPAEWRQHLKTWNRLNKKAKQSINDQPTPSLNEEYLIYQTLLGAWPSGVFSEPVQQQFLARIQGYMVKALREAKVNTSWLNPDEAYETAVGEFLSRILSLGSSNAFLQDFIPFQQRLAKYGIYNSLSQVLIKILAPGVPDFYQGTELWDFSLVDPDNRQPVDYSLRQQRLSELQHLQRTTSPLDLVHTLLQDAENGLIKMYLTTTALHVRKRYPQLFLKGSYLPLESKGEHAHHVCGFIRQDDTHICLTVFPRFLTRLIPDQTISPLGEPIWGQTAMLLFPEIASHSFRNILTQEIVTPQNCLGMLGLPVGTLFQHFPFAVLEPVS
;
A
#
# COMPACT_ATOMS: atom_id res chain seq x y z
N PHE A 1 37.67 6.64 11.56
CA PHE A 1 38.24 7.73 10.73
C PHE A 1 37.18 8.54 10.00
N ILE A 2 36.58 8.07 8.87
CA ILE A 2 35.61 8.89 8.10
C ILE A 2 34.43 9.36 8.97
N ARG A 3 33.81 8.45 9.74
CA ARG A 3 32.75 8.81 10.69
C ARG A 3 33.16 9.93 11.65
N ASP A 4 34.34 9.81 12.23
CA ASP A 4 34.82 10.75 13.26
C ASP A 4 35.17 12.11 12.63
N LEU A 5 35.63 12.10 11.37
CA LEU A 5 35.87 13.29 10.56
C LEU A 5 34.54 13.99 10.17
N LEU A 6 33.50 13.24 9.82
CA LEU A 6 32.15 13.80 9.56
C LEU A 6 31.49 14.38 10.82
N LEU A 7 31.69 13.74 11.97
CA LEU A 7 31.11 14.15 13.25
C LEU A 7 31.97 15.19 14.01
N LYS A 8 33.12 15.59 13.47
CA LYS A 8 34.09 16.49 14.13
C LYS A 8 34.57 15.97 15.49
N ILE A 9 34.76 14.65 15.64
CA ILE A 9 34.94 13.97 16.94
C ILE A 9 36.37 13.98 17.50
N PRO A 10 37.42 14.41 16.77
CA PRO A 10 38.55 14.99 17.49
C PRO A 10 38.84 16.40 16.97
N GLN A 11 38.25 17.39 17.63
CA GLN A 11 38.58 18.82 17.47
C GLN A 11 40.02 19.16 17.95
N ASN A 12 40.67 18.25 18.68
CA ASN A 12 41.95 18.47 19.36
C ASN A 12 43.12 17.62 18.81
N SER A 13 42.98 17.03 17.62
CA SER A 13 44.14 16.41 16.97
C SER A 13 44.99 17.52 16.35
N PRO A 14 46.23 17.76 16.82
CA PRO A 14 47.09 18.81 16.27
C PRO A 14 47.40 18.60 14.77
N ASP A 15 47.21 17.39 14.27
CA ASP A 15 47.42 17.01 12.87
C ASP A 15 46.19 17.25 11.94
N LEU A 16 45.05 17.72 12.48
CA LEU A 16 43.81 17.90 11.71
C LEU A 16 43.41 19.37 11.64
N ASP A 17 43.89 20.08 10.60
CA ASP A 17 43.43 21.43 10.27
C ASP A 17 42.05 21.37 9.59
N TRP A 18 41.04 21.96 10.23
CA TRP A 18 39.67 21.95 9.73
C TRP A 18 39.49 22.76 8.44
N GLU A 19 40.32 23.78 8.18
CA GLU A 19 40.29 24.50 6.90
C GLU A 19 40.72 23.60 5.73
N VAL A 20 41.61 22.63 5.98
CA VAL A 20 42.04 21.63 4.99
C VAL A 20 40.99 20.51 4.84
N ILE A 21 40.34 20.11 5.93
CA ILE A 21 39.42 18.95 5.95
C ILE A 21 38.01 19.32 5.46
N ARG A 22 37.54 20.53 5.76
CA ARG A 22 36.19 20.98 5.44
C ARG A 22 35.83 20.82 3.95
N PRO A 23 36.68 21.17 2.97
CA PRO A 23 36.38 20.93 1.56
C PRO A 23 36.14 19.45 1.23
N PHE A 24 36.93 18.55 1.81
CA PHE A 24 36.73 17.10 1.65
C PHE A 24 35.40 16.66 2.26
N VAL A 25 35.08 17.08 3.48
CA VAL A 25 33.81 16.73 4.16
C VAL A 25 32.61 17.18 3.35
N MET A 26 32.61 18.45 2.93
CA MET A 26 31.52 19.00 2.12
C MET A 26 31.38 18.24 0.80
N LYS A 27 32.51 17.88 0.16
CA LYS A 27 32.46 17.11 -1.08
C LYS A 27 31.99 15.68 -0.86
N PHE A 28 32.43 15.03 0.21
CA PHE A 28 32.00 13.68 0.57
C PHE A 28 30.49 13.64 0.83
N GLN A 29 29.94 14.60 1.58
CA GLN A 29 28.50 14.71 1.84
C GLN A 29 27.67 14.89 0.56
N GLN A 30 28.22 15.54 -0.48
CA GLN A 30 27.56 15.62 -1.79
C GLN A 30 27.54 14.28 -2.54
N THR A 31 28.43 13.35 -2.21
CA THR A 31 28.52 12.02 -2.86
C THR A 31 27.73 10.93 -2.13
N THR A 32 27.42 11.09 -0.85
CA THR A 32 26.73 10.05 -0.08
C THR A 32 25.33 9.76 -0.60
N SER A 33 24.55 10.78 -0.96
CA SER A 33 23.17 10.57 -1.44
C SER A 33 23.13 9.85 -2.80
N PRO A 34 23.92 10.23 -3.83
CA PRO A 34 24.03 9.45 -5.06
C PRO A 34 24.49 8.00 -4.85
N VAL A 35 25.43 7.76 -3.93
CA VAL A 35 25.90 6.41 -3.60
C VAL A 35 24.76 5.57 -3.00
N THR A 36 24.00 6.13 -2.05
CA THR A 36 22.83 5.46 -1.48
C THR A 36 21.77 5.20 -2.54
N ALA A 37 21.39 6.19 -3.35
CA ALA A 37 20.38 6.03 -4.39
C ALA A 37 20.79 4.94 -5.40
N LYS A 38 22.02 4.98 -5.90
CA LYS A 38 22.49 4.00 -6.90
C LYS A 38 22.77 2.61 -6.33
N GLY A 39 23.33 2.54 -5.13
CA GLY A 39 23.65 1.26 -4.48
C GLY A 39 22.43 0.56 -3.87
N VAL A 40 21.53 1.32 -3.24
CA VAL A 40 20.38 0.77 -2.52
C VAL A 40 19.15 0.74 -3.43
N GLU A 41 18.68 1.91 -3.85
CA GLU A 41 17.39 2.05 -4.54
C GLU A 41 17.41 1.49 -5.97
N ASP A 42 18.51 1.70 -6.70
CA ASP A 42 18.68 1.28 -8.11
C ASP A 42 19.53 0.00 -8.26
N THR A 43 19.83 -0.71 -7.17
CA THR A 43 20.54 -2.01 -7.25
C THR A 43 20.05 -3.00 -6.20
N ALA A 44 20.26 -2.73 -4.91
CA ALA A 44 19.91 -3.68 -3.85
C ALA A 44 18.41 -4.02 -3.82
N PHE A 45 17.54 -3.05 -4.08
CA PHE A 45 16.08 -3.25 -4.15
C PHE A 45 15.63 -4.16 -5.30
N TYR A 46 16.44 -4.36 -6.33
CA TYR A 46 16.14 -5.29 -7.42
C TYR A 46 16.74 -6.69 -7.21
N SER A 47 17.59 -6.84 -6.19
CA SER A 47 18.22 -8.11 -5.81
C SER A 47 17.58 -8.74 -4.58
N TYR A 48 17.16 -7.94 -3.59
CA TYR A 48 16.59 -8.42 -2.33
C TYR A 48 15.06 -8.62 -2.42
N ASN A 49 14.62 -9.69 -3.09
CA ASN A 49 13.21 -9.84 -3.49
C ASN A 49 12.28 -10.45 -2.42
N ARG A 50 12.64 -10.46 -1.12
CA ARG A 50 11.88 -11.14 -0.05
C ARG A 50 10.39 -10.76 -0.04
N LEU A 51 10.10 -9.45 -0.04
CA LEU A 51 8.77 -8.86 -0.15
C LEU A 51 8.90 -7.50 -0.86
N THR A 52 8.60 -7.45 -2.15
CA THR A 52 9.00 -6.33 -3.02
C THR A 52 8.18 -5.06 -2.82
N SER A 53 7.08 -5.11 -2.07
CA SER A 53 6.37 -3.92 -1.59
C SER A 53 7.15 -3.11 -0.56
N LEU A 54 8.19 -3.69 0.05
CA LEU A 54 9.10 -2.98 0.96
C LEU A 54 10.29 -2.32 0.24
N ASN A 55 10.51 -2.68 -1.02
CA ASN A 55 11.62 -2.20 -1.84
C ASN A 55 11.19 -0.92 -2.56
N GLU A 56 11.06 0.15 -1.78
CA GLU A 56 10.50 1.43 -2.21
C GLU A 56 11.42 2.59 -1.82
N VAL A 57 11.40 3.70 -2.57
CA VAL A 57 12.22 4.89 -2.30
C VAL A 57 11.97 5.37 -0.86
N GLY A 58 13.05 5.56 -0.09
CA GLY A 58 12.99 5.87 1.35
C GLY A 58 12.66 4.69 2.27
N GLY A 59 12.44 3.49 1.72
CA GLY A 59 12.18 2.26 2.47
C GLY A 59 13.46 1.56 2.94
N GLU A 60 13.32 0.76 3.99
CA GLU A 60 14.39 -0.11 4.50
C GLU A 60 13.92 -1.58 4.51
N PRO A 61 14.12 -2.36 3.44
CA PRO A 61 13.55 -3.71 3.30
C PRO A 61 13.91 -4.72 4.39
N GLN A 62 14.96 -4.43 5.18
CA GLN A 62 15.32 -5.19 6.37
C GLN A 62 14.24 -5.09 7.47
N HIS A 63 13.60 -3.93 7.60
CA HIS A 63 12.47 -3.65 8.49
C HIS A 63 11.17 -4.17 7.86
N PHE A 64 10.85 -5.45 8.14
CA PHE A 64 9.74 -6.15 7.49
C PHE A 64 8.34 -5.56 7.77
N GLY A 65 8.17 -4.95 8.95
CA GLY A 65 6.92 -4.33 9.37
C GLY A 65 7.10 -3.67 10.73
N VAL A 66 6.08 -2.93 11.18
CA VAL A 66 6.11 -2.18 12.44
C VAL A 66 5.02 -2.64 13.40
N ARG A 67 5.29 -2.54 14.71
CA ARG A 67 4.25 -2.71 15.74
C ARG A 67 3.25 -1.57 15.64
N LEU A 68 1.99 -1.84 16.00
CA LEU A 68 0.95 -0.81 15.98
C LEU A 68 1.28 0.37 16.89
N SER A 69 1.87 0.11 18.07
CA SER A 69 2.34 1.16 18.97
C SER A 69 3.42 2.05 18.34
N THR A 70 4.35 1.47 17.58
CA THR A 70 5.39 2.22 16.85
C THR A 70 4.77 3.12 15.77
N PHE A 71 3.75 2.62 15.06
CA PHE A 71 3.01 3.45 14.09
C PHE A 71 2.32 4.64 14.77
N HIS A 72 1.64 4.42 15.91
CA HIS A 72 0.99 5.50 16.64
C HIS A 72 1.99 6.52 17.18
N GLN A 73 3.12 6.06 17.74
CA GLN A 73 4.19 6.95 18.21
C GLN A 73 4.71 7.82 17.06
N TYR A 74 4.98 7.22 15.89
CA TYR A 74 5.40 7.98 14.72
C TYR A 74 4.37 9.05 14.30
N MET A 75 3.07 8.74 14.38
CA MET A 75 2.02 9.72 14.08
C MET A 75 1.95 10.84 15.13
N GLN A 76 2.17 10.54 16.41
CA GLN A 76 2.26 11.55 17.47
C GLN A 76 3.48 12.47 17.28
N ASP A 77 4.65 11.89 16.99
CA ASP A 77 5.87 12.64 16.71
C ASP A 77 5.69 13.53 15.47
N ARG A 78 5.06 12.99 14.43
CA ARG A 78 4.75 13.76 13.22
C ARG A 78 3.79 14.91 13.48
N ALA A 79 2.77 14.72 14.32
CA ALA A 79 1.82 15.77 14.67
C ALA A 79 2.49 16.98 15.34
N THR A 80 3.57 16.76 16.09
CA THR A 80 4.27 17.79 16.86
C THR A 80 5.45 18.40 16.11
N GLN A 81 6.25 17.57 15.42
CA GLN A 81 7.51 17.99 14.81
C GLN A 81 7.37 18.39 13.34
N TRP A 82 6.50 17.70 12.58
CA TRP A 82 6.35 17.91 11.13
C TRP A 82 4.89 17.90 10.65
N PRO A 83 3.99 18.71 11.26
CA PRO A 83 2.55 18.66 10.98
C PRO A 83 2.20 19.03 9.54
N SER A 84 3.07 19.77 8.85
CA SER A 84 2.89 20.21 7.46
C SER A 84 3.67 19.40 6.42
N SER A 85 4.38 18.34 6.83
CA SER A 85 5.08 17.46 5.89
C SER A 85 4.09 16.67 5.03
N LEU A 86 4.46 16.34 3.79
CA LEU A 86 3.62 15.58 2.86
C LEU A 86 3.43 14.13 3.32
N SER A 87 2.22 13.61 3.14
CA SER A 87 1.88 12.18 3.24
C SER A 87 1.71 11.62 1.83
N SER A 88 2.81 11.23 1.20
CA SER A 88 2.79 10.64 -0.15
C SER A 88 2.77 9.12 -0.09
N THR A 89 1.98 8.49 -0.96
CA THR A 89 1.90 7.03 -1.11
C THR A 89 2.27 6.56 -2.50
N SER A 90 2.27 7.43 -3.51
CA SER A 90 2.79 7.16 -4.85
C SER A 90 3.42 8.43 -5.38
N THR A 91 4.45 8.33 -6.20
CA THR A 91 5.07 9.46 -6.90
C THR A 91 5.54 9.01 -8.28
N HIS A 92 6.05 9.96 -9.07
CA HIS A 92 6.71 9.66 -10.35
C HIS A 92 8.02 8.86 -10.20
N ASP A 93 8.56 8.74 -8.97
CA ASP A 93 9.82 8.05 -8.68
C ASP A 93 9.63 6.76 -7.86
N THR A 94 8.42 6.50 -7.33
CA THR A 94 8.16 5.24 -6.62
C THR A 94 8.38 4.04 -7.54
N LYS A 95 9.00 2.99 -7.01
CA LYS A 95 9.28 1.73 -7.71
C LYS A 95 8.00 0.98 -8.06
N ARG A 96 6.95 1.12 -7.26
CA ARG A 96 5.60 0.55 -7.46
C ARG A 96 4.56 1.51 -6.92
N SER A 97 3.40 1.63 -7.56
CA SER A 97 2.28 2.43 -7.04
C SER A 97 1.74 1.88 -5.71
N GLU A 98 0.96 2.70 -5.02
CA GLU A 98 0.33 2.35 -3.74
C GLU A 98 -0.50 1.07 -3.77
N ASP A 99 -1.29 0.85 -4.83
CA ASP A 99 -2.19 -0.30 -4.88
C ASP A 99 -1.45 -1.60 -5.29
N VAL A 100 -0.36 -1.49 -6.07
CA VAL A 100 0.56 -2.63 -6.29
C VAL A 100 1.15 -3.09 -4.97
N ARG A 101 1.64 -2.16 -4.15
CA ARG A 101 2.23 -2.49 -2.84
C ARG A 101 1.18 -3.03 -1.87
N ALA A 102 -0.03 -2.47 -1.87
CA ALA A 102 -1.13 -2.93 -1.02
C ALA A 102 -1.53 -4.39 -1.32
N ARG A 103 -1.55 -4.80 -2.59
CA ARG A 103 -1.77 -6.20 -3.01
C ARG A 103 -0.62 -7.12 -2.61
N ILE A 104 0.62 -6.72 -2.88
CA ILE A 104 1.79 -7.54 -2.53
C ILE A 104 1.90 -7.75 -1.01
N ASN A 105 1.54 -6.74 -0.20
CA ASN A 105 1.56 -6.85 1.26
C ASN A 105 0.71 -8.01 1.80
N VAL A 106 -0.37 -8.40 1.11
CA VAL A 106 -1.24 -9.52 1.50
C VAL A 106 -0.47 -10.85 1.59
N VAL A 107 0.55 -11.03 0.75
CA VAL A 107 1.42 -12.23 0.77
C VAL A 107 2.05 -12.45 2.15
N SER A 108 2.36 -11.36 2.86
CA SER A 108 2.96 -11.43 4.21
C SER A 108 2.04 -12.06 5.25
N GLU A 109 0.73 -12.09 5.02
CA GLU A 109 -0.25 -12.64 5.94
C GLU A 109 -0.43 -14.16 5.77
N ILE A 110 -0.13 -14.67 4.57
CA ILE A 110 -0.33 -16.08 4.16
C ILE A 110 0.97 -16.75 3.64
N PRO A 111 2.09 -16.69 4.38
CA PRO A 111 3.41 -17.12 3.88
C PRO A 111 3.51 -18.61 3.56
N ALA A 112 2.72 -19.46 4.21
CA ALA A 112 2.70 -20.91 3.94
C ALA A 112 2.06 -21.23 2.59
N GLU A 113 0.93 -20.60 2.29
CA GLU A 113 0.23 -20.71 1.02
C GLU A 113 1.05 -20.10 -0.13
N TRP A 114 1.64 -18.93 0.12
CA TRP A 114 2.56 -18.30 -0.83
C TRP A 114 3.71 -19.23 -1.24
N ARG A 115 4.36 -19.88 -0.26
CA ARG A 115 5.41 -20.86 -0.51
C ARG A 115 4.91 -22.03 -1.36
N GLN A 116 3.67 -22.46 -1.16
CA GLN A 116 3.09 -23.57 -1.93
C GLN A 116 2.85 -23.17 -3.39
N HIS A 117 2.27 -21.99 -3.64
CA HIS A 117 2.10 -21.47 -4.99
C HIS A 117 3.43 -21.30 -5.72
N LEU A 118 4.46 -20.79 -5.07
CA LEU A 118 5.81 -20.69 -5.66
C LEU A 118 6.35 -22.04 -6.14
N LYS A 119 6.21 -23.10 -5.33
CA LYS A 119 6.63 -24.45 -5.73
C LYS A 119 5.80 -24.97 -6.91
N THR A 120 4.48 -24.73 -6.87
CA THR A 120 3.57 -25.12 -7.95
C THR A 120 3.92 -24.41 -9.25
N TRP A 121 4.06 -23.09 -9.23
CA TRP A 121 4.33 -22.28 -10.43
C TRP A 121 5.70 -22.56 -11.01
N ASN A 122 6.74 -22.72 -10.17
CA ASN A 122 8.06 -23.13 -10.65
C ASN A 122 8.01 -24.48 -11.40
N ARG A 123 7.23 -25.45 -10.89
CA ARG A 123 7.02 -26.75 -11.55
C ARG A 123 6.25 -26.61 -12.86
N LEU A 124 5.15 -25.86 -12.86
CA LEU A 124 4.30 -25.65 -14.04
C LEU A 124 5.04 -24.92 -15.15
N ASN A 125 5.86 -23.94 -14.79
CA ASN A 125 6.58 -23.07 -15.74
C ASN A 125 7.95 -23.63 -16.14
N LYS A 126 8.34 -24.82 -15.67
CA LYS A 126 9.65 -25.43 -15.98
C LYS A 126 9.92 -25.52 -17.49
N LYS A 127 8.91 -25.82 -18.30
CA LYS A 127 9.02 -25.92 -19.77
C LYS A 127 9.07 -24.56 -20.48
N ALA A 128 8.72 -23.48 -19.78
CA ALA A 128 8.84 -22.12 -20.30
C ALA A 128 10.27 -21.59 -20.19
N LYS A 129 11.10 -22.17 -19.31
CA LYS A 129 12.49 -21.76 -19.13
C LYS A 129 13.38 -22.19 -20.29
N GLN A 130 14.37 -21.36 -20.58
CA GLN A 130 15.46 -21.66 -21.51
C GLN A 130 16.78 -21.83 -20.75
N SER A 131 17.78 -22.40 -21.40
CA SER A 131 19.15 -22.49 -20.86
C SER A 131 20.01 -21.41 -21.50
N ILE A 132 20.48 -20.45 -20.71
CA ILE A 132 21.45 -19.43 -21.12
C ILE A 132 22.69 -19.61 -20.25
N ASN A 133 23.86 -19.76 -20.86
CA ASN A 133 25.12 -20.06 -20.15
C ASN A 133 25.00 -21.24 -19.17
N ASP A 134 24.35 -22.32 -19.61
CA ASP A 134 24.07 -23.54 -18.83
C ASP A 134 23.22 -23.33 -17.56
N GLN A 135 22.52 -22.20 -17.45
CA GLN A 135 21.62 -21.89 -16.34
C GLN A 135 20.17 -21.72 -16.81
N PRO A 136 19.19 -22.27 -16.05
CA PRO A 136 17.78 -22.05 -16.35
C PRO A 136 17.41 -20.58 -16.15
N THR A 137 16.87 -19.97 -17.18
CA THR A 137 16.51 -18.55 -17.24
C THR A 137 14.99 -18.39 -17.33
N PRO A 138 14.36 -17.54 -16.48
CA PRO A 138 14.94 -16.71 -15.41
C PRO A 138 15.45 -17.53 -14.21
N SER A 139 16.40 -16.94 -13.47
CA SER A 139 16.86 -17.46 -12.18
C SER A 139 15.71 -17.53 -11.16
N LEU A 140 15.90 -18.27 -10.06
CA LEU A 140 14.86 -18.41 -9.03
C LEU A 140 14.52 -17.08 -8.34
N ASN A 141 15.50 -16.19 -8.16
CA ASN A 141 15.28 -14.89 -7.53
C ASN A 141 14.47 -13.94 -8.44
N GLU A 142 14.69 -14.02 -9.75
CA GLU A 142 13.95 -13.24 -10.74
C GLU A 142 12.55 -13.81 -10.95
N GLU A 143 12.39 -15.13 -10.95
CA GLU A 143 11.09 -15.79 -10.99
C GLU A 143 10.24 -15.38 -9.75
N TYR A 144 10.85 -15.29 -8.57
CA TYR A 144 10.21 -14.78 -7.35
C TYR A 144 9.80 -13.30 -7.46
N LEU A 145 10.60 -12.47 -8.15
CA LEU A 145 10.26 -11.07 -8.47
C LEU A 145 9.11 -10.99 -9.48
N ILE A 146 9.16 -11.79 -10.55
CA ILE A 146 8.12 -11.87 -11.58
C ILE A 146 6.79 -12.17 -10.92
N TYR A 147 6.71 -13.21 -10.10
CA TYR A 147 5.45 -13.60 -9.49
C TYR A 147 4.84 -12.53 -8.57
N GLN A 148 5.64 -11.86 -7.73
CA GLN A 148 5.14 -10.73 -6.94
C GLN A 148 4.69 -9.55 -7.81
N THR A 149 5.43 -9.28 -8.89
CA THR A 149 5.08 -8.21 -9.84
C THR A 149 3.76 -8.51 -10.53
N LEU A 150 3.56 -9.76 -10.97
CA LEU A 150 2.29 -10.20 -11.56
C LEU A 150 1.14 -10.06 -10.56
N LEU A 151 1.31 -10.49 -9.31
CA LEU A 151 0.26 -10.38 -8.28
C LEU A 151 -0.12 -8.93 -7.99
N GLY A 152 0.87 -8.05 -7.89
CA GLY A 152 0.64 -6.64 -7.57
C GLY A 152 0.04 -5.86 -8.74
N ALA A 153 0.62 -6.00 -9.93
CA ALA A 153 0.28 -5.18 -11.10
C ALA A 153 -0.83 -5.77 -12.00
N TRP A 154 -1.36 -6.95 -11.67
CA TRP A 154 -2.40 -7.60 -12.48
C TRP A 154 -3.56 -6.64 -12.79
N PRO A 155 -4.04 -6.58 -14.05
CA PRO A 155 -5.14 -5.69 -14.39
C PRO A 155 -6.44 -6.13 -13.70
N SER A 156 -7.29 -5.16 -13.36
CA SER A 156 -8.66 -5.45 -12.92
C SER A 156 -9.53 -5.92 -14.09
N GLY A 157 -10.58 -6.69 -13.79
CA GLY A 157 -11.52 -7.19 -14.79
C GLY A 157 -11.03 -8.42 -15.56
N VAL A 158 -11.65 -8.68 -16.71
CA VAL A 158 -11.39 -9.89 -17.51
C VAL A 158 -10.03 -9.78 -18.22
N PHE A 159 -9.17 -10.78 -18.02
CA PHE A 159 -7.87 -10.91 -18.68
C PHE A 159 -8.02 -11.41 -20.13
N SER A 160 -8.65 -10.58 -20.96
CA SER A 160 -8.88 -10.83 -22.39
C SER A 160 -7.60 -10.67 -23.21
N GLU A 161 -7.62 -11.05 -24.49
CA GLU A 161 -6.46 -10.96 -25.37
C GLU A 161 -5.85 -9.55 -25.49
N PRO A 162 -6.62 -8.46 -25.71
CA PRO A 162 -6.05 -7.12 -25.73
C PRO A 162 -5.40 -6.71 -24.41
N VAL A 163 -6.04 -7.07 -23.28
CA VAL A 163 -5.54 -6.78 -21.93
C VAL A 163 -4.24 -7.57 -21.67
N GLN A 164 -4.20 -8.84 -22.07
CA GLN A 164 -3.03 -9.68 -21.93
C GLN A 164 -1.85 -9.16 -22.75
N GLN A 165 -2.06 -8.74 -23.99
CA GLN A 165 -1.00 -8.18 -24.85
C GLN A 165 -0.41 -6.90 -24.26
N GLN A 166 -1.27 -5.96 -23.83
CA GLN A 166 -0.82 -4.72 -23.19
C GLN A 166 -0.07 -5.00 -21.89
N PHE A 167 -0.59 -5.91 -21.07
CA PHE A 167 0.02 -6.27 -19.79
C PHE A 167 1.36 -6.97 -19.98
N LEU A 168 1.46 -7.92 -20.91
CA LEU A 168 2.71 -8.61 -21.23
C LEU A 168 3.80 -7.62 -21.64
N ALA A 169 3.50 -6.68 -22.54
CA ALA A 169 4.45 -5.65 -22.97
C ALA A 169 4.96 -4.79 -21.79
N ARG A 170 4.06 -4.38 -20.89
CA ARG A 170 4.42 -3.63 -19.67
C ARG A 170 5.35 -4.43 -18.76
N ILE A 171 5.02 -5.70 -18.49
CA ILE A 171 5.84 -6.54 -17.60
C ILE A 171 7.18 -6.89 -18.22
N GLN A 172 7.26 -7.11 -19.54
CA GLN A 172 8.53 -7.30 -20.24
C GLN A 172 9.42 -6.06 -20.13
N GLY A 173 8.88 -4.86 -20.40
CA GLY A 173 9.62 -3.61 -20.25
C GLY A 173 10.11 -3.38 -18.82
N TYR A 174 9.25 -3.65 -17.83
CA TYR A 174 9.63 -3.62 -16.42
C TYR A 174 10.77 -4.59 -16.09
N MET A 175 10.68 -5.84 -16.55
CA MET A 175 11.68 -6.86 -16.23
C MET A 175 13.04 -6.54 -16.85
N VAL A 176 13.11 -6.03 -18.08
CA VAL A 176 14.38 -5.56 -18.67
C VAL A 176 15.03 -4.50 -17.77
N LYS A 177 14.26 -3.49 -17.34
CA LYS A 177 14.76 -2.49 -16.39
C LYS A 177 15.22 -3.11 -15.08
N ALA A 178 14.37 -3.93 -14.46
CA ALA A 178 14.67 -4.56 -13.17
C ALA A 178 15.94 -5.42 -13.20
N LEU A 179 16.15 -6.19 -14.26
CA LEU A 179 17.33 -7.03 -14.44
C LEU A 179 18.60 -6.19 -14.61
N ARG A 180 18.54 -5.13 -15.43
CA ARG A 180 19.66 -4.20 -15.63
C ARG A 180 20.00 -3.39 -14.38
N GLU A 181 19.00 -3.04 -13.57
CA GLU A 181 19.23 -2.40 -12.27
C GLU A 181 19.85 -3.39 -11.26
N ALA A 182 19.44 -4.65 -11.24
CA ALA A 182 20.02 -5.67 -10.37
C ALA A 182 21.50 -5.95 -10.67
N LYS A 183 21.92 -5.83 -11.94
CA LYS A 183 23.33 -6.02 -12.39
C LYS A 183 23.89 -7.42 -12.10
N VAL A 184 23.01 -8.42 -11.99
CA VAL A 184 23.40 -9.82 -11.72
C VAL A 184 23.68 -10.58 -13.02
N ASN A 185 22.71 -10.62 -13.94
CA ASN A 185 22.80 -11.38 -15.19
C ASN A 185 22.87 -10.50 -16.45
N THR A 186 22.46 -9.22 -16.35
CA THR A 186 22.57 -8.20 -17.41
C THR A 186 22.73 -6.84 -16.74
N SER A 187 23.21 -5.82 -17.47
CA SER A 187 23.39 -4.47 -16.94
C SER A 187 23.16 -3.41 -18.02
N TRP A 188 23.01 -2.15 -17.60
CA TRP A 188 22.93 -1.02 -18.54
C TRP A 188 24.21 -0.81 -19.37
N LEU A 189 25.39 -1.15 -18.83
CA LEU A 189 26.67 -0.95 -19.48
C LEU A 189 27.01 -2.06 -20.48
N ASN A 190 26.68 -3.30 -20.12
CA ASN A 190 26.87 -4.47 -20.95
C ASN A 190 25.58 -5.31 -20.92
N PRO A 191 24.59 -4.99 -21.77
CA PRO A 191 23.35 -5.75 -21.85
C PRO A 191 23.59 -7.16 -22.38
N ASP A 192 23.03 -8.17 -21.70
CA ASP A 192 22.92 -9.53 -22.23
C ASP A 192 21.55 -9.71 -22.91
N GLU A 193 21.51 -9.41 -24.21
CA GLU A 193 20.28 -9.47 -25.00
C GLU A 193 19.69 -10.89 -25.05
N ALA A 194 20.53 -11.93 -25.08
CA ALA A 194 20.06 -13.31 -25.07
C ALA A 194 19.36 -13.65 -23.76
N TYR A 195 19.91 -13.19 -22.62
CA TYR A 195 19.27 -13.35 -21.32
C TYR A 195 17.95 -12.58 -21.22
N GLU A 196 17.94 -11.31 -21.64
CA GLU A 196 16.75 -10.46 -21.62
C GLU A 196 15.62 -11.03 -22.50
N THR A 197 15.94 -11.51 -23.70
CA THR A 197 15.00 -12.19 -24.59
C THR A 197 14.47 -13.48 -23.97
N ALA A 198 15.32 -14.31 -23.35
CA ALA A 198 14.87 -15.53 -22.68
C ALA A 198 13.87 -15.27 -21.54
N VAL A 199 14.08 -14.21 -20.74
CA VAL A 199 13.11 -13.79 -19.72
C VAL A 199 11.82 -13.25 -20.36
N GLY A 200 11.94 -12.46 -21.42
CA GLY A 200 10.78 -11.98 -22.19
C GLY A 200 9.92 -13.11 -22.75
N GLU A 201 10.55 -14.14 -23.33
CA GLU A 201 9.87 -15.33 -23.84
C GLU A 201 9.26 -16.19 -22.73
N PHE A 202 9.93 -16.30 -21.58
CA PHE A 202 9.35 -16.95 -20.40
C PHE A 202 8.01 -16.28 -20.01
N LEU A 203 7.98 -14.93 -19.94
CA LEU A 203 6.76 -14.17 -19.66
C LEU A 203 5.67 -14.44 -20.72
N SER A 204 6.03 -14.40 -22.01
CA SER A 204 5.10 -14.69 -23.11
C SER A 204 4.45 -16.07 -22.98
N ARG A 205 5.24 -17.09 -22.60
CA ARG A 205 4.76 -18.47 -22.44
C ARG A 205 3.87 -18.65 -21.22
N ILE A 206 4.24 -18.07 -20.06
CA ILE A 206 3.42 -18.25 -18.85
C ILE A 206 2.13 -17.43 -18.90
N LEU A 207 2.12 -16.30 -19.63
CA LEU A 207 0.94 -15.44 -19.81
C LEU A 207 0.13 -15.76 -21.07
N SER A 208 0.48 -16.81 -21.83
CA SER A 208 -0.27 -17.16 -23.04
C SER A 208 -1.69 -17.59 -22.68
N LEU A 209 -2.69 -17.00 -23.34
CA LEU A 209 -4.08 -17.37 -23.14
C LEU A 209 -4.34 -18.77 -23.72
N GLY A 210 -5.03 -19.61 -22.96
CA GLY A 210 -5.40 -20.95 -23.39
C GLY A 210 -5.92 -21.79 -22.23
N SER A 211 -6.93 -22.61 -22.49
CA SER A 211 -7.52 -23.51 -21.50
C SER A 211 -6.55 -24.61 -21.02
N SER A 212 -5.40 -24.77 -21.66
CA SER A 212 -4.33 -25.68 -21.24
C SER A 212 -3.26 -25.01 -20.36
N ASN A 213 -3.32 -23.69 -20.16
CA ASN A 213 -2.36 -22.98 -19.32
C ASN A 213 -2.67 -23.19 -17.82
N ALA A 214 -2.13 -24.29 -17.29
CA ALA A 214 -2.30 -24.67 -15.89
C ALA A 214 -1.74 -23.63 -14.90
N PHE A 215 -0.76 -22.80 -15.30
CA PHE A 215 -0.28 -21.71 -14.45
C PHE A 215 -1.35 -20.64 -14.27
N LEU A 216 -1.98 -20.15 -15.34
CA LEU A 216 -3.05 -19.15 -15.22
C LEU A 216 -4.28 -19.70 -14.48
N GLN A 217 -4.60 -20.98 -14.64
CA GLN A 217 -5.68 -21.63 -13.90
C GLN A 217 -5.47 -21.61 -12.37
N ASP A 218 -4.23 -21.76 -11.90
CA ASP A 218 -3.89 -21.70 -10.48
C ASP A 218 -3.62 -20.25 -10.01
N PHE A 219 -2.99 -19.44 -10.86
CA PHE A 219 -2.57 -18.07 -10.56
C PHE A 219 -3.75 -17.10 -10.44
N ILE A 220 -4.71 -17.13 -11.37
CA ILE A 220 -5.79 -16.12 -11.41
C ILE A 220 -6.67 -16.17 -10.15
N PRO A 221 -7.16 -17.32 -9.67
CA PRO A 221 -7.95 -17.38 -8.43
C PRO A 221 -7.16 -16.88 -7.21
N PHE A 222 -5.86 -17.19 -7.14
CA PHE A 222 -5.00 -16.69 -6.07
C PHE A 222 -4.79 -15.16 -6.19
N GLN A 223 -4.58 -14.64 -7.40
CA GLN A 223 -4.45 -13.21 -7.64
C GLN A 223 -5.73 -12.45 -7.27
N GLN A 224 -6.90 -12.95 -7.67
CA GLN A 224 -8.21 -12.36 -7.35
C GLN A 224 -8.43 -12.27 -5.84
N ARG A 225 -8.04 -13.32 -5.10
CA ARG A 225 -8.02 -13.32 -3.64
C ARG A 225 -7.19 -12.18 -3.08
N LEU A 226 -5.95 -12.05 -3.55
CA LEU A 226 -5.03 -11.01 -3.10
C LEU A 226 -5.54 -9.62 -3.48
N ALA A 227 -6.16 -9.45 -4.64
CA ALA A 227 -6.78 -8.21 -5.05
C ALA A 227 -7.88 -7.77 -4.08
N LYS A 228 -8.76 -8.70 -3.65
CA LYS A 228 -9.82 -8.40 -2.68
C LYS A 228 -9.27 -7.87 -1.36
N TYR A 229 -8.26 -8.51 -0.78
CA TYR A 229 -7.63 -8.01 0.45
C TYR A 229 -6.81 -6.74 0.22
N GLY A 230 -6.18 -6.63 -0.95
CA GLY A 230 -5.44 -5.44 -1.39
C GLY A 230 -6.30 -4.20 -1.43
N ILE A 231 -7.57 -4.31 -1.84
CA ILE A 231 -8.56 -3.22 -1.79
C ILE A 231 -8.70 -2.68 -0.37
N TYR A 232 -8.89 -3.54 0.64
CA TYR A 232 -9.03 -3.07 2.03
C TYR A 232 -7.74 -2.42 2.56
N ASN A 233 -6.57 -2.97 2.20
CA ASN A 233 -5.28 -2.37 2.55
C ASN A 233 -5.12 -0.97 1.91
N SER A 234 -5.46 -0.82 0.62
CA SER A 234 -5.41 0.46 -0.09
C SER A 234 -6.37 1.49 0.51
N LEU A 235 -7.62 1.10 0.79
CA LEU A 235 -8.63 2.00 1.38
C LEU A 235 -8.24 2.44 2.80
N SER A 236 -7.69 1.54 3.62
CA SER A 236 -7.12 1.88 4.92
C SER A 236 -5.98 2.90 4.77
N GLN A 237 -5.09 2.69 3.80
CA GLN A 237 -3.99 3.60 3.52
C GLN A 237 -4.48 4.98 3.07
N VAL A 238 -5.56 5.06 2.27
CA VAL A 238 -6.20 6.33 1.89
C VAL A 238 -6.70 7.10 3.11
N LEU A 239 -7.40 6.43 4.04
CA LEU A 239 -7.87 7.08 5.28
C LEU A 239 -6.73 7.57 6.16
N ILE A 240 -5.69 6.75 6.34
CA ILE A 240 -4.50 7.16 7.09
C ILE A 240 -3.86 8.38 6.41
N LYS A 241 -3.65 8.32 5.09
CA LYS A 241 -3.03 9.40 4.31
C LYS A 241 -3.74 10.74 4.51
N ILE A 242 -5.08 10.72 4.48
CA ILE A 242 -5.91 11.93 4.54
C ILE A 242 -6.12 12.43 5.98
N LEU A 243 -6.40 11.54 6.93
CA LEU A 243 -6.93 11.93 8.25
C LEU A 243 -5.86 11.92 9.36
N ALA A 244 -4.73 11.22 9.17
CA ALA A 244 -3.59 11.31 10.08
C ALA A 244 -2.88 12.68 9.98
N PRO A 245 -1.97 13.02 10.91
CA PRO A 245 -1.20 14.28 10.88
C PRO A 245 -0.35 14.36 9.62
N GLY A 246 -0.13 15.56 9.05
CA GLY A 246 0.53 15.75 7.75
C GLY A 246 -0.42 16.23 6.65
N VAL A 247 0.13 16.63 5.50
CA VAL A 247 -0.63 17.08 4.32
C VAL A 247 -0.74 15.94 3.30
N PRO A 248 -1.96 15.42 3.00
CA PRO A 248 -2.10 14.33 2.04
C PRO A 248 -1.68 14.75 0.65
N ASP A 249 -0.87 13.92 0.01
CA ASP A 249 -0.45 14.08 -1.38
C ASP A 249 -1.06 12.98 -2.26
N PHE A 250 -1.40 13.34 -3.50
CA PHE A 250 -2.01 12.44 -4.47
C PHE A 250 -1.27 12.58 -5.79
N TYR A 251 -0.58 11.51 -6.18
CA TYR A 251 -0.08 11.41 -7.53
C TYR A 251 -1.24 11.29 -8.52
N GLN A 252 -1.08 11.87 -9.69
CA GLN A 252 -2.14 11.99 -10.68
C GLN A 252 -2.77 10.63 -11.02
N GLY A 253 -4.10 10.55 -10.93
CA GLY A 253 -4.88 9.37 -11.29
C GLY A 253 -5.06 8.32 -10.19
N THR A 254 -4.47 8.52 -9.00
CA THR A 254 -4.56 7.61 -7.84
C THR A 254 -5.86 7.71 -7.03
N GLU A 255 -6.80 8.56 -7.44
CA GLU A 255 -8.18 8.57 -6.93
C GLU A 255 -8.97 7.32 -7.34
N LEU A 256 -8.49 6.59 -8.36
CA LEU A 256 -8.91 5.24 -8.73
C LEU A 256 -7.76 4.24 -8.45
N TRP A 257 -7.97 2.97 -8.76
CA TRP A 257 -6.92 1.96 -8.66
C TRP A 257 -5.77 2.25 -9.64
N ASP A 258 -4.56 2.32 -9.11
CA ASP A 258 -3.33 2.52 -9.89
C ASP A 258 -2.43 1.29 -9.75
N PHE A 259 -2.21 0.57 -10.85
CA PHE A 259 -1.35 -0.61 -10.90
C PHE A 259 -0.04 -0.36 -11.67
N SER A 260 0.49 0.86 -11.57
CA SER A 260 1.74 1.25 -12.21
C SER A 260 2.98 0.72 -11.50
N LEU A 261 3.98 0.35 -12.30
CA LEU A 261 5.33 0.02 -11.87
C LEU A 261 6.25 1.24 -12.02
N VAL A 262 7.55 1.05 -11.77
CA VAL A 262 8.56 2.12 -11.88
C VAL A 262 8.55 2.79 -13.26
N ASP A 263 8.99 4.06 -13.31
CA ASP A 263 9.26 4.84 -14.53
C ASP A 263 9.86 3.96 -15.66
N PRO A 264 9.32 4.01 -16.89
CA PRO A 264 8.27 4.91 -17.39
C PRO A 264 6.83 4.42 -17.23
N ASP A 265 6.58 3.31 -16.55
CA ASP A 265 5.22 2.77 -16.41
C ASP A 265 4.32 3.69 -15.56
N ASN A 266 4.84 4.29 -14.47
CA ASN A 266 4.14 5.32 -13.68
C ASN A 266 4.05 6.70 -14.34
N ARG A 267 4.52 6.86 -15.59
CA ARG A 267 4.47 8.12 -16.35
C ARG A 267 3.48 8.08 -17.51
N GLN A 268 2.69 7.01 -17.62
CA GLN A 268 1.64 6.94 -18.63
C GLN A 268 0.61 8.08 -18.47
N PRO A 269 0.03 8.57 -19.57
CA PRO A 269 -0.99 9.61 -19.51
C PRO A 269 -2.20 9.20 -18.67
N VAL A 270 -2.72 10.14 -17.90
CA VAL A 270 -3.94 9.94 -17.11
C VAL A 270 -5.16 10.22 -17.97
N ASP A 271 -6.10 9.27 -18.03
CA ASP A 271 -7.41 9.48 -18.64
C ASP A 271 -8.33 10.30 -17.70
N TYR A 272 -8.23 11.62 -17.80
CA TYR A 272 -9.05 12.56 -17.03
C TYR A 272 -10.53 12.55 -17.43
N SER A 273 -10.86 12.20 -18.68
CA SER A 273 -12.24 12.09 -19.14
C SER A 273 -12.97 10.98 -18.39
N LEU A 274 -12.34 9.81 -18.26
CA LEU A 274 -12.86 8.71 -17.45
C LEU A 274 -13.06 9.13 -15.99
N ARG A 275 -12.09 9.87 -15.40
CA ARG A 275 -12.17 10.29 -13.99
C ARG A 275 -13.27 11.31 -13.74
N GLN A 276 -13.46 12.26 -14.66
CA GLN A 276 -14.60 13.20 -14.63
C GLN A 276 -15.93 12.46 -14.74
N GLN A 277 -16.02 11.46 -15.61
CA GLN A 277 -17.21 10.61 -15.73
C GLN A 277 -17.48 9.84 -14.43
N ARG A 278 -16.47 9.16 -13.86
CA ARG A 278 -16.61 8.41 -12.61
C ARG A 278 -16.95 9.30 -11.42
N LEU A 279 -16.39 10.51 -11.34
CA LEU A 279 -16.76 11.46 -10.31
C LEU A 279 -18.21 11.93 -10.46
N SER A 280 -18.66 12.16 -11.70
CA SER A 280 -20.04 12.55 -11.99
C SER A 280 -21.03 11.42 -11.66
N GLU A 281 -20.67 10.18 -11.98
CA GLU A 281 -21.41 8.96 -11.60
C GLU A 281 -21.53 8.86 -10.08
N LEU A 282 -20.42 8.99 -9.35
CA LEU A 282 -20.43 8.98 -7.89
C LEU A 282 -21.34 10.07 -7.30
N GLN A 283 -21.21 11.30 -7.80
CA GLN A 283 -22.04 12.43 -7.34
C GLN A 283 -23.53 12.21 -7.64
N HIS A 284 -23.85 11.56 -8.76
CA HIS A 284 -25.22 11.19 -9.07
C HIS A 284 -25.75 10.17 -8.04
N LEU A 285 -25.02 9.07 -7.82
CA LEU A 285 -25.39 8.06 -6.83
C LEU A 285 -25.57 8.66 -5.42
N GLN A 286 -24.66 9.54 -4.99
CA GLN A 286 -24.77 10.25 -3.71
C GLN A 286 -26.05 11.10 -3.56
N ARG A 287 -26.65 11.56 -4.66
CA ARG A 287 -27.89 12.35 -4.64
C ARG A 287 -29.16 11.49 -4.76
N THR A 288 -29.05 10.33 -5.40
CA THR A 288 -30.22 9.50 -5.76
C THR A 288 -30.38 8.24 -4.93
N THR A 289 -29.37 7.85 -4.14
CA THR A 289 -29.42 6.68 -3.27
C THR A 289 -29.22 7.05 -1.80
N SER A 290 -29.74 6.23 -0.89
CA SER A 290 -29.45 6.41 0.54
C SER A 290 -27.95 6.15 0.81
N PRO A 291 -27.37 6.74 1.87
CA PRO A 291 -25.97 6.49 2.23
C PRO A 291 -25.64 5.00 2.41
N LEU A 292 -26.57 4.21 2.94
CA LEU A 292 -26.41 2.77 3.13
C LEU A 292 -26.43 2.01 1.79
N ASP A 293 -27.39 2.29 0.92
CA ASP A 293 -27.47 1.65 -0.40
C ASP A 293 -26.24 2.00 -1.26
N LEU A 294 -25.73 3.24 -1.12
CA LEU A 294 -24.50 3.67 -1.78
C LEU A 294 -23.31 2.82 -1.34
N VAL A 295 -23.03 2.70 -0.04
CA VAL A 295 -21.85 1.95 0.43
C VAL A 295 -21.97 0.46 0.12
N HIS A 296 -23.18 -0.12 0.13
CA HIS A 296 -23.41 -1.50 -0.32
C HIS A 296 -23.08 -1.67 -1.80
N THR A 297 -23.56 -0.76 -2.65
CA THR A 297 -23.27 -0.76 -4.10
C THR A 297 -21.76 -0.66 -4.35
N LEU A 298 -21.08 0.24 -3.63
CA LEU A 298 -19.63 0.43 -3.75
C LEU A 298 -18.81 -0.79 -3.29
N LEU A 299 -19.29 -1.53 -2.29
CA LEU A 299 -18.65 -2.77 -1.83
C LEU A 299 -18.86 -3.93 -2.79
N GLN A 300 -20.05 -4.03 -3.40
CA GLN A 300 -20.37 -5.09 -4.35
C GLN A 300 -19.49 -5.06 -5.60
N ASP A 301 -19.15 -3.87 -6.09
CA ASP A 301 -18.27 -3.67 -7.25
C ASP A 301 -17.02 -2.84 -6.88
N ALA A 302 -16.33 -3.23 -5.82
CA ALA A 302 -15.16 -2.50 -5.33
C ALA A 302 -14.01 -2.45 -6.36
N GLU A 303 -13.93 -3.43 -7.27
CA GLU A 303 -12.88 -3.52 -8.29
C GLU A 303 -12.94 -2.41 -9.33
N ASN A 304 -14.09 -1.75 -9.51
CA ASN A 304 -14.23 -0.66 -10.47
C ASN A 304 -13.57 0.67 -10.01
N GLY A 305 -13.17 0.76 -8.75
CA GLY A 305 -12.44 1.91 -8.17
C GLY A 305 -13.31 3.05 -7.65
N LEU A 306 -14.63 3.01 -7.86
CA LEU A 306 -15.55 4.05 -7.39
C LEU A 306 -15.55 4.15 -5.86
N ILE A 307 -15.36 3.04 -5.15
CA ILE A 307 -15.21 3.00 -3.69
C ILE A 307 -13.98 3.80 -3.21
N LYS A 308 -12.85 3.73 -3.94
CA LYS A 308 -11.63 4.50 -3.60
C LYS A 308 -11.86 5.99 -3.83
N MET A 309 -12.53 6.33 -4.94
CA MET A 309 -12.91 7.71 -5.24
C MET A 309 -13.87 8.27 -4.19
N TYR A 310 -14.86 7.49 -3.77
CA TYR A 310 -15.79 7.84 -2.70
C TYR A 310 -15.06 8.11 -1.38
N LEU A 311 -14.18 7.22 -0.96
CA LEU A 311 -13.45 7.36 0.30
C LEU A 311 -12.51 8.56 0.26
N THR A 312 -11.79 8.73 -0.87
CA THR A 312 -10.87 9.85 -1.10
C THR A 312 -11.59 11.19 -1.04
N THR A 313 -12.65 11.34 -1.83
CA THR A 313 -13.42 12.58 -1.89
C THR A 313 -14.10 12.87 -0.56
N THR A 314 -14.75 11.89 0.06
CA THR A 314 -15.44 12.09 1.35
C THR A 314 -14.47 12.51 2.45
N ALA A 315 -13.35 11.80 2.62
CA ALA A 315 -12.36 12.14 3.64
C ALA A 315 -11.67 13.49 3.37
N LEU A 316 -11.42 13.86 2.10
CA LEU A 316 -10.90 15.19 1.76
C LEU A 316 -11.90 16.31 2.09
N HIS A 317 -13.21 16.09 1.90
CA HIS A 317 -14.24 17.05 2.30
C HIS A 317 -14.30 17.21 3.82
N VAL A 318 -14.17 16.12 4.59
CA VAL A 318 -14.05 16.19 6.06
C VAL A 318 -12.83 17.03 6.44
N ARG A 319 -11.69 16.75 5.82
CA ARG A 319 -10.45 17.50 6.06
C ARG A 319 -10.58 18.99 5.74
N LYS A 320 -11.24 19.32 4.63
CA LYS A 320 -11.52 20.70 4.21
C LYS A 320 -12.51 21.42 5.14
N ARG A 321 -13.49 20.70 5.70
CA ARG A 321 -14.49 21.24 6.62
C ARG A 321 -13.88 21.62 7.97
N TYR A 322 -12.92 20.85 8.47
CA TYR A 322 -12.29 21.06 9.78
C TYR A 322 -10.78 21.35 9.66
N PRO A 323 -10.35 22.46 9.03
CA PRO A 323 -8.94 22.68 8.72
C PRO A 323 -8.06 22.79 9.97
N GLN A 324 -8.53 23.41 11.07
CA GLN A 324 -7.75 23.52 12.31
C GLN A 324 -7.49 22.14 12.93
N LEU A 325 -8.52 21.29 12.98
CA LEU A 325 -8.42 19.91 13.45
C LEU A 325 -7.30 19.13 12.76
N PHE A 326 -7.22 19.22 11.44
CA PHE A 326 -6.27 18.41 10.69
C PHE A 326 -4.88 19.04 10.55
N LEU A 327 -4.77 20.37 10.61
CA LEU A 327 -3.50 21.09 10.57
C LEU A 327 -2.79 21.17 11.93
N LYS A 328 -3.55 21.31 13.02
CA LYS A 328 -3.01 21.58 14.37
C LYS A 328 -3.54 20.65 15.46
N GLY A 329 -4.66 19.96 15.22
CA GLY A 329 -5.26 19.09 16.23
C GLY A 329 -4.35 17.91 16.60
N SER A 330 -4.43 17.50 17.86
CA SER A 330 -3.70 16.39 18.44
C SER A 330 -4.05 15.06 17.77
N TYR A 331 -3.16 14.09 17.92
CA TYR A 331 -3.37 12.71 17.51
C TYR A 331 -3.42 11.81 18.76
N LEU A 332 -4.56 11.14 18.97
CA LEU A 332 -4.72 10.20 20.08
C LEU A 332 -4.94 8.79 19.52
N PRO A 333 -4.09 7.80 19.85
CA PRO A 333 -4.31 6.43 19.43
C PRO A 333 -5.54 5.84 20.12
N LEU A 334 -6.33 5.04 19.39
CA LEU A 334 -7.41 4.27 19.99
C LEU A 334 -6.94 2.83 20.26
N GLU A 335 -7.19 2.33 21.46
CA GLU A 335 -6.93 0.94 21.82
C GLU A 335 -8.08 0.05 21.35
N SER A 336 -7.78 -1.14 20.84
CA SER A 336 -8.76 -2.17 20.52
C SER A 336 -8.69 -3.33 21.51
N LYS A 337 -9.85 -3.90 21.87
CA LYS A 337 -9.95 -5.05 22.79
C LYS A 337 -10.95 -6.06 22.25
N GLY A 338 -10.72 -7.35 22.52
CA GLY A 338 -11.56 -8.47 22.06
C GLY A 338 -10.82 -9.44 21.15
N GLU A 339 -11.54 -10.43 20.64
CA GLU A 339 -11.00 -11.59 19.90
C GLU A 339 -10.22 -11.20 18.64
N HIS A 340 -10.66 -10.14 17.96
CA HIS A 340 -10.10 -9.68 16.70
C HIS A 340 -9.45 -8.29 16.80
N ALA A 341 -9.04 -7.88 18.01
CA ALA A 341 -8.44 -6.56 18.27
C ALA A 341 -7.22 -6.26 17.38
N HIS A 342 -6.43 -7.28 17.02
CA HIS A 342 -5.27 -7.15 16.13
C HIS A 342 -5.62 -6.83 14.66
N HIS A 343 -6.88 -6.99 14.27
CA HIS A 343 -7.38 -6.81 12.91
C HIS A 343 -8.01 -5.43 12.67
N VAL A 344 -8.01 -4.55 13.67
CA VAL A 344 -8.56 -3.20 13.58
C VAL A 344 -7.56 -2.20 14.15
N CYS A 345 -7.59 -0.99 13.61
CA CYS A 345 -6.80 0.14 14.08
C CYS A 345 -7.69 1.37 14.08
N GLY A 346 -7.44 2.30 15.00
CA GLY A 346 -8.08 3.60 14.94
C GLY A 346 -7.29 4.68 15.64
N PHE A 347 -7.67 5.92 15.37
CA PHE A 347 -7.13 7.09 16.02
C PHE A 347 -8.15 8.22 16.05
N ILE A 348 -7.92 9.19 16.94
CA ILE A 348 -8.67 10.43 17.04
C ILE A 348 -7.77 11.58 16.57
N ARG A 349 -8.35 12.48 15.77
CA ARG A 349 -7.91 13.86 15.66
C ARG A 349 -8.79 14.73 16.54
N GLN A 350 -8.19 15.61 17.33
CA GLN A 350 -8.93 16.49 18.23
C GLN A 350 -8.32 17.89 18.27
N ASP A 351 -9.16 18.91 18.20
CA ASP A 351 -8.85 20.29 18.61
C ASP A 351 -9.81 20.71 19.74
N ASP A 352 -9.79 21.99 20.12
CA ASP A 352 -10.60 22.49 21.24
C ASP A 352 -12.13 22.35 21.02
N THR A 353 -12.55 22.15 19.76
CA THR A 353 -13.96 22.24 19.34
C THR A 353 -14.44 21.04 18.53
N HIS A 354 -13.54 20.30 17.89
CA HIS A 354 -13.87 19.21 16.98
C HIS A 354 -13.12 17.93 17.34
N ILE A 355 -13.80 16.81 17.13
CA ILE A 355 -13.27 15.46 17.29
C ILE A 355 -13.59 14.69 16.00
N CYS A 356 -12.60 13.98 15.46
CA CYS A 356 -12.79 13.05 14.36
C CYS A 356 -12.12 11.71 14.69
N LEU A 357 -12.91 10.64 14.81
CA LEU A 357 -12.42 9.28 14.99
C LEU A 357 -12.30 8.62 13.62
N THR A 358 -11.20 7.93 13.36
CA THR A 358 -11.03 7.10 12.17
C THR A 358 -10.74 5.68 12.59
N VAL A 359 -11.51 4.71 12.09
CA VAL A 359 -11.36 3.28 12.39
C VAL A 359 -11.33 2.49 11.08
N PHE A 360 -10.34 1.61 10.92
CA PHE A 360 -10.12 0.84 9.70
C PHE A 360 -9.51 -0.54 10.00
N PRO A 361 -9.78 -1.55 9.17
CA PRO A 361 -9.30 -2.91 9.34
C PRO A 361 -7.84 -3.05 8.90
N ARG A 362 -7.22 -4.15 9.32
CA ARG A 362 -5.91 -4.61 8.86
C ARG A 362 -5.85 -6.13 8.97
N PHE A 363 -4.96 -6.75 8.19
CA PHE A 363 -4.65 -8.17 8.28
C PHE A 363 -5.87 -9.10 8.10
N LEU A 364 -6.65 -8.88 7.06
CA LEU A 364 -7.97 -9.50 6.91
C LEU A 364 -7.92 -10.97 6.46
N THR A 365 -6.79 -11.49 5.97
CA THR A 365 -6.76 -12.86 5.41
C THR A 365 -7.09 -13.94 6.44
N ARG A 366 -6.82 -13.68 7.73
CA ARG A 366 -7.15 -14.60 8.84
C ARG A 366 -8.56 -14.38 9.41
N LEU A 367 -9.08 -13.17 9.28
CA LEU A 367 -10.40 -12.82 9.81
C LEU A 367 -11.52 -13.29 8.88
N ILE A 368 -11.32 -13.14 7.57
CA ILE A 368 -12.24 -13.58 6.52
C ILE A 368 -11.49 -14.48 5.53
N PRO A 369 -11.20 -15.74 5.90
CA PRO A 369 -10.44 -16.67 5.05
C PRO A 369 -11.20 -17.04 3.77
N ASP A 370 -12.54 -17.00 3.80
CA ASP A 370 -13.40 -17.13 2.63
C ASP A 370 -13.56 -15.77 1.93
N GLN A 371 -13.21 -15.74 0.65
CA GLN A 371 -13.27 -14.56 -0.20
C GLN A 371 -14.68 -14.14 -0.57
N THR A 372 -15.70 -14.95 -0.32
CA THR A 372 -17.09 -14.54 -0.54
C THR A 372 -17.60 -13.66 0.60
N ILE A 373 -16.93 -13.70 1.75
CA ILE A 373 -17.33 -12.97 2.95
C ILE A 373 -16.73 -11.56 2.92
N SER A 374 -17.53 -10.57 3.31
CA SER A 374 -17.11 -9.20 3.56
C SER A 374 -16.82 -9.02 5.06
N PRO A 375 -15.86 -8.18 5.47
CA PRO A 375 -15.49 -8.00 6.87
C PRO A 375 -16.49 -7.10 7.61
N LEU A 376 -17.77 -7.50 7.61
CA LEU A 376 -18.90 -6.71 8.08
C LEU A 376 -19.60 -7.37 9.26
N GLY A 377 -20.07 -6.53 10.18
CA GLY A 377 -21.00 -6.91 11.23
C GLY A 377 -20.40 -7.74 12.37
N GLU A 378 -21.23 -7.93 13.39
CA GLU A 378 -20.91 -8.73 14.58
C GLU A 378 -20.46 -10.17 14.27
N PRO A 379 -21.02 -10.91 13.27
CA PRO A 379 -20.58 -12.28 12.99
C PRO A 379 -19.09 -12.41 12.64
N ILE A 380 -18.47 -11.33 12.13
CA ILE A 380 -17.05 -11.32 11.78
C ILE A 380 -16.21 -10.73 12.91
N TRP A 381 -16.69 -9.68 13.58
CA TRP A 381 -15.89 -8.94 14.54
C TRP A 381 -16.08 -9.39 16.00
N GLY A 382 -17.08 -10.22 16.28
CA GLY A 382 -17.41 -10.72 17.60
C GLY A 382 -17.50 -9.58 18.62
N GLN A 383 -16.93 -9.79 19.81
CA GLN A 383 -16.91 -8.79 20.88
C GLN A 383 -15.73 -7.80 20.78
N THR A 384 -15.20 -7.58 19.58
CA THR A 384 -14.12 -6.62 19.35
C THR A 384 -14.64 -5.20 19.41
N ALA A 385 -13.99 -4.33 20.17
CA ALA A 385 -14.39 -2.94 20.35
C ALA A 385 -13.19 -1.97 20.29
N MET A 386 -13.44 -0.75 19.83
CA MET A 386 -12.53 0.39 19.98
C MET A 386 -12.84 1.09 21.29
N LEU A 387 -11.88 1.15 22.20
CA LEU A 387 -12.03 1.73 23.51
C LEU A 387 -11.95 3.25 23.43
N LEU A 388 -12.84 3.94 24.13
CA LEU A 388 -12.90 5.41 24.14
C LEU A 388 -12.34 5.97 25.44
N PHE A 389 -11.72 7.15 25.33
CA PHE A 389 -11.36 7.95 26.50
C PHE A 389 -12.64 8.43 27.20
N PRO A 390 -12.68 8.50 28.55
CA PRO A 390 -13.88 8.88 29.29
C PRO A 390 -14.51 10.20 28.85
N GLU A 391 -13.68 11.18 28.48
CA GLU A 391 -14.09 12.53 28.05
C GLU A 391 -14.85 12.52 26.72
N ILE A 392 -14.60 11.49 25.90
CA ILE A 392 -15.18 11.34 24.56
C ILE A 392 -16.36 10.37 24.59
N ALA A 393 -16.35 9.41 25.52
CA ALA A 393 -17.34 8.34 25.63
C ALA A 393 -18.77 8.81 25.98
N SER A 394 -18.98 10.07 26.37
CA SER A 394 -20.31 10.65 26.59
C SER A 394 -21.04 11.01 25.30
N HIS A 395 -20.34 11.08 24.17
CA HIS A 395 -20.92 11.50 22.90
C HIS A 395 -21.48 10.31 22.12
N SER A 396 -22.59 10.54 21.43
CA SER A 396 -22.96 9.70 20.28
C SER A 396 -22.20 10.19 19.05
N PHE A 397 -21.92 9.30 18.11
CA PHE A 397 -21.16 9.67 16.91
C PHE A 397 -21.93 9.37 15.64
N ARG A 398 -21.83 10.27 14.67
CA ARG A 398 -22.29 10.04 13.29
C ARG A 398 -21.15 9.48 12.48
N ASN A 399 -21.34 8.32 11.85
CA ASN A 399 -20.42 7.83 10.83
C ASN A 399 -20.64 8.63 9.53
N ILE A 400 -19.67 9.44 9.13
CA ILE A 400 -19.75 10.30 7.94
C ILE A 400 -19.93 9.46 6.67
N LEU A 401 -19.45 8.21 6.66
CA LEU A 401 -19.54 7.33 5.50
C LEU A 401 -20.94 6.73 5.34
N THR A 402 -21.56 6.28 6.43
CA THR A 402 -22.86 5.59 6.39
C THR A 402 -24.05 6.43 6.88
N GLN A 403 -23.77 7.60 7.46
CA GLN A 403 -24.70 8.49 8.16
C GLN A 403 -25.38 7.90 9.40
N GLU A 404 -25.02 6.67 9.79
CA GLU A 404 -25.53 6.02 11.00
C GLU A 404 -25.01 6.69 12.26
N ILE A 405 -25.84 6.63 13.31
CA ILE A 405 -25.44 7.07 14.65
C ILE A 405 -25.02 5.84 15.46
N VAL A 406 -23.84 5.89 16.02
CA VAL A 406 -23.28 4.86 16.91
C VAL A 406 -23.07 5.44 18.29
N THR A 407 -23.49 4.68 19.30
CA THR A 407 -23.39 5.07 20.71
C THR A 407 -22.33 4.22 21.40
N PRO A 408 -21.51 4.80 22.29
CA PRO A 408 -20.63 4.05 23.16
C PRO A 408 -21.41 3.05 24.03
N GLN A 409 -20.87 1.86 24.18
CA GLN A 409 -21.44 0.77 24.96
C GLN A 409 -20.43 0.25 25.97
N ASN A 410 -20.88 -0.49 26.97
CA ASN A 410 -19.98 -1.23 27.85
C ASN A 410 -19.42 -2.44 27.08
N CYS A 411 -18.15 -2.35 26.70
CA CYS A 411 -17.40 -3.38 26.00
C CYS A 411 -16.33 -3.95 26.94
N LEU A 412 -16.56 -5.15 27.48
CA LEU A 412 -15.60 -5.85 28.34
C LEU A 412 -15.17 -5.01 29.57
N GLY A 413 -16.13 -4.32 30.18
CA GLY A 413 -15.94 -3.50 31.40
C GLY A 413 -15.49 -2.07 31.16
N MET A 414 -15.36 -1.63 29.90
CA MET A 414 -14.94 -0.27 29.55
C MET A 414 -15.87 0.32 28.48
N LEU A 415 -15.98 1.65 28.41
CA LEU A 415 -16.78 2.30 27.38
C LEU A 415 -16.04 2.26 26.03
N GLY A 416 -16.72 1.79 25.00
CA GLY A 416 -16.16 1.65 23.67
C GLY A 416 -17.21 1.57 22.58
N LEU A 417 -16.76 1.51 21.33
CA LEU A 417 -17.59 1.31 20.16
C LEU A 417 -17.36 -0.12 19.65
N PRO A 418 -18.37 -1.01 19.67
CA PRO A 418 -18.25 -2.33 19.08
C PRO A 418 -17.90 -2.24 17.59
N VAL A 419 -16.83 -2.91 17.16
CA VAL A 419 -16.36 -2.89 15.77
C VAL A 419 -17.39 -3.55 14.85
N GLY A 420 -18.08 -4.59 15.31
CA GLY A 420 -19.18 -5.20 14.56
C GLY A 420 -20.28 -4.19 14.23
N THR A 421 -20.64 -3.31 15.16
CA THR A 421 -21.60 -2.22 14.93
C THR A 421 -21.02 -1.14 14.01
N LEU A 422 -19.76 -0.72 14.24
CA LEU A 422 -19.10 0.28 13.38
C LEU A 422 -19.01 -0.16 11.93
N PHE A 423 -18.75 -1.45 11.71
CA PHE A 423 -18.56 -2.06 10.40
C PHE A 423 -19.78 -2.86 9.95
N GLN A 424 -20.98 -2.50 10.41
CA GLN A 424 -22.19 -3.23 10.04
C GLN A 424 -22.46 -3.21 8.53
N HIS A 425 -22.24 -2.06 7.88
CA HIS A 425 -22.52 -1.86 6.46
C HIS A 425 -21.31 -1.46 5.63
N PHE A 426 -20.26 -0.92 6.26
CA PHE A 426 -19.04 -0.53 5.58
C PHE A 426 -17.84 -0.79 6.48
N PRO A 427 -16.76 -1.44 6.01
CA PRO A 427 -15.67 -1.88 6.89
C PRO A 427 -14.68 -0.75 7.18
N PHE A 428 -15.18 0.48 7.26
CA PHE A 428 -14.42 1.68 7.58
C PHE A 428 -15.35 2.66 8.29
N ALA A 429 -14.82 3.42 9.24
CA ALA A 429 -15.60 4.44 9.93
C ALA A 429 -14.80 5.73 10.04
N VAL A 430 -15.46 6.84 9.72
CA VAL A 430 -15.00 8.19 10.01
C VAL A 430 -16.11 8.85 10.81
N LEU A 431 -15.87 9.11 12.09
CA LEU A 431 -16.92 9.50 13.04
C LEU A 431 -16.72 10.92 13.53
N GLU A 432 -17.81 11.67 13.65
CA GLU A 432 -17.88 12.97 14.31
C GLU A 432 -18.94 12.95 15.42
N PRO A 433 -18.75 13.65 16.55
CA PRO A 433 -19.79 13.75 17.58
C PRO A 433 -21.10 14.30 17.02
N VAL A 434 -22.23 13.73 17.48
CA VAL A 434 -23.56 14.30 17.27
C VAL A 434 -23.75 15.43 18.29
N SER A 435 -24.28 16.56 17.83
CA SER A 435 -24.61 17.72 18.67
C SER A 435 -25.92 17.55 19.43
#